data_AF-A0A1M5PWG4-F1
#
_entry.id   AF-A0A1M5PWG4-F1
#
_cell.length_a   1.000
_cell.length_b   1.000
_cell.length_c   1.000
_cell.angle_alpha   90.00
_cell.angle_beta   90.00
_cell.angle_gamma   90.00
#
_symmetry.space_group_name_H-M   'P 1'
#
loop_
_entity.id
_entity.type
_entity.pdbx_description
1 polymer ?
#
loop_
_entity_poly.entity_id
_entity_poly.type
_entity_poly.pdbx_seq_one_letter_code
_entity_poly.pdbx_strand_id
1 'polypeptide(L)' 'MANDGINFDWNDQAGIAVGQQDAIAVYANDNGDLVLRRQKDWNEEEDSVIVVAPAFARQLIEAMERTLKEMQLK' A
#
# COMPACT_ATOMS: atom_id res chain seq x y z
N MET A 1 35.21 6.92 22.87
CA MET A 1 34.20 6.98 21.80
C MET A 1 32.85 6.92 22.48
N ALA A 2 32.13 8.02 22.56
CA ALA A 2 30.85 8.08 23.23
C ALA A 2 29.83 7.34 22.35
N ASN A 3 29.33 6.21 22.86
CA ASN A 3 28.25 5.48 22.21
C ASN A 3 26.95 6.14 22.65
N ASP A 4 26.65 7.30 22.07
CA ASP A 4 25.40 8.06 22.30
C ASP A 4 24.25 7.44 21.47
N GLY A 5 24.29 6.11 21.31
CA GLY A 5 23.28 5.37 20.56
C GLY A 5 22.01 5.28 21.39
N ILE A 6 21.01 6.08 21.02
CA ILE A 6 19.63 5.90 21.48
C ILE A 6 19.28 4.43 21.22
N ASN A 7 19.12 3.66 22.29
CA ASN A 7 18.75 2.26 22.22
C ASN A 7 17.26 2.17 21.92
N PHE A 8 16.90 2.23 20.64
CA PHE A 8 15.53 2.07 20.18
C PHE A 8 15.08 0.62 20.41
N ASP A 9 13.95 0.44 21.10
CA ASP A 9 13.37 -0.87 21.39
C ASP A 9 12.26 -1.20 20.37
N TRP A 10 12.53 -2.15 19.48
CA TRP A 10 11.53 -2.66 18.52
C TRP A 10 10.31 -3.33 19.18
N ASN A 11 10.38 -3.66 20.47
CA ASN A 11 9.25 -4.20 21.22
C ASN A 11 8.33 -3.11 21.79
N ASP A 12 8.74 -1.84 21.80
CA ASP A 12 7.88 -0.72 22.20
C ASP A 12 6.90 -0.37 21.07
N GLN A 13 5.74 -1.05 21.08
CA GLN A 13 4.68 -0.84 20.08
C GLN A 13 4.13 0.59 20.06
N ALA A 14 4.25 1.35 21.15
CA ALA A 14 3.81 2.75 21.19
C ALA A 14 4.77 3.68 20.43
N GLY A 15 6.02 3.26 20.26
CA GLY A 15 7.03 3.96 19.44
C GLY A 15 6.99 3.61 17.95
N ILE A 16 6.25 2.57 17.56
CA ILE A 16 6.10 2.15 16.16
C ILE A 16 5.03 3.00 15.47
N ALA A 17 5.45 3.98 14.66
CA ALA A 17 4.54 4.79 13.87
C ALA A 17 3.92 4.00 12.69
N VAL A 18 4.68 3.08 12.09
CA VAL A 18 4.25 2.19 11.00
C VAL A 18 4.97 0.86 11.16
N GLY A 19 4.23 -0.25 11.33
CA GLY A 19 4.82 -1.58 11.54
C GLY A 19 5.33 -2.20 10.24
N GLN A 20 4.41 -2.57 9.35
CA GLN A 20 4.69 -3.12 8.04
C GLN A 20 3.56 -2.68 7.09
N GLN A 21 3.92 -2.23 5.89
CA GLN A 21 2.97 -1.93 4.84
C GLN A 21 3.42 -2.63 3.56
N ASP A 22 2.58 -3.53 3.07
CA ASP A 22 2.85 -4.27 1.84
C ASP A 22 3.02 -3.32 0.65
N ALA A 23 3.96 -3.63 -0.23
CA ALA A 23 4.14 -2.87 -1.45
C ALA A 23 2.90 -3.02 -2.35
N ILE A 24 2.44 -1.91 -2.92
CA ILE A 24 1.36 -1.89 -3.91
C ILE A 24 1.93 -1.35 -5.22
N ALA A 25 1.93 -2.19 -6.26
CA ALA A 25 2.28 -1.80 -7.62
C ALA A 25 1.01 -1.44 -8.40
N VAL A 26 1.10 -0.37 -9.19
CA VAL A 26 0.05 0.07 -10.12
C VAL A 26 0.65 0.19 -11.52
N TYR A 27 0.14 -0.58 -12.48
CA TYR A 27 0.70 -0.64 -13.84
C TYR A 27 -0.36 -1.09 -14.87
N ALA A 28 -0.07 -0.90 -16.16
CA ALA A 28 -0.86 -1.48 -17.24
C ALA A 28 -0.28 -2.85 -17.63
N ASN A 29 -1.13 -3.87 -17.79
CA ASN A 29 -0.70 -5.16 -18.35
C ASN A 29 -0.64 -5.12 -19.89
N ASP A 30 -0.23 -6.22 -20.52
CA ASP A 30 -0.12 -6.33 -21.98
C ASP A 30 -1.47 -6.21 -22.71
N ASN A 31 -2.59 -6.41 -22.01
CA ASN A 31 -3.94 -6.20 -22.54
C ASN A 31 -4.43 -4.75 -22.40
N GLY A 32 -3.63 -3.88 -21.76
CA GLY A 32 -3.97 -2.49 -21.47
C GLY A 32 -4.84 -2.29 -20.22
N ASP A 33 -5.15 -3.34 -19.46
CA ASP A 33 -5.91 -3.23 -18.21
C ASP A 33 -5.08 -2.54 -17.12
N LEU A 34 -5.75 -1.77 -16.26
CA LEU A 34 -5.14 -1.25 -15.04
C LEU A 34 -5.03 -2.37 -14.00
N VAL A 35 -3.82 -2.63 -13.51
CA VAL A 35 -3.55 -3.64 -12.51
C VAL A 35 -3.09 -2.98 -11.22
N LEU A 36 -3.71 -3.36 -10.10
CA LEU A 36 -3.24 -3.07 -8.75
C LEU A 36 -2.79 -4.39 -8.14
N ARG A 37 -1.52 -4.48 -7.72
CA ARG A 37 -0.93 -5.70 -7.17
C ARG A 37 -0.33 -5.41 -5.80
N ARG A 38 -0.81 -6.11 -4.77
CA ARG A 38 -0.22 -6.09 -3.43
C ARG A 38 0.75 -7.25 -3.30
N GLN A 39 1.96 -6.96 -2.85
CA GLN A 39 2.94 -7.98 -2.49
C GLN A 39 2.35 -8.90 -1.41
N LYS A 40 2.54 -10.21 -1.59
CA LYS A 40 2.12 -11.21 -0.62
C LYS A 40 2.78 -11.02 0.73
N ASP A 41 2.03 -11.30 1.80
CA ASP A 41 2.59 -11.38 3.14
C ASP A 41 3.33 -12.73 3.36
N TRP A 42 4.05 -12.87 4.48
CA TRP A 42 4.86 -14.05 4.82
C TRP A 42 4.05 -15.35 4.87
N ASN A 43 2.75 -15.28 5.11
CA ASN A 43 1.83 -16.41 5.19
C ASN A 43 0.97 -16.58 3.92
N GLU A 44 1.21 -15.80 2.87
CA GLU A 44 0.48 -15.86 1.60
C GLU A 44 1.33 -16.53 0.51
N GLU A 45 0.70 -17.35 -0.31
CA GLU A 45 1.40 -18.06 -1.39
C GLU A 45 1.68 -17.15 -2.59
N GLU A 46 0.72 -16.27 -2.92
CA GLU A 46 0.74 -15.41 -4.10
C GLU A 46 0.34 -13.96 -3.78
N ASP A 47 0.75 -13.04 -4.65
CA ASP A 47 0.38 -11.63 -4.57
C ASP A 47 -1.11 -11.44 -4.84
N SER A 48 -1.73 -10.50 -4.12
CA SER A 48 -3.14 -10.15 -4.37
C SER A 48 -3.23 -9.21 -5.57
N VAL A 49 -4.03 -9.54 -6.58
CA VAL A 49 -4.14 -8.76 -7.82
C VAL A 49 -5.58 -8.34 -8.08
N ILE A 50 -5.78 -7.06 -8.39
CA ILE A 50 -7.02 -6.50 -8.91
C ILE A 50 -6.75 -6.04 -10.34
N VAL A 51 -7.57 -6.52 -11.29
CA VAL A 51 -7.50 -6.12 -12.70
C VAL A 51 -8.76 -5.33 -13.05
N VAL A 52 -8.56 -4.14 -13.61
CA VAL A 52 -9.64 -3.23 -14.00
C VAL A 52 -9.55 -2.96 -15.49
N ALA A 53 -10.63 -3.31 -16.20
CA ALA A 53 -10.71 -3.06 -17.63
C ALA A 53 -10.55 -1.57 -17.94
N PRO A 54 -9.94 -1.19 -19.08
CA PRO A 54 -9.60 0.20 -19.41
C PRO A 54 -10.81 1.13 -19.33
N ALA A 55 -11.98 0.65 -19.72
CA ALA A 55 -13.24 1.39 -19.70
C ALA A 55 -13.66 1.88 -18.30
N PHE A 56 -13.19 1.22 -17.23
CA PHE A 56 -13.52 1.56 -15.85
C PHE A 56 -12.37 2.21 -15.07
N ALA A 57 -11.16 2.28 -15.64
CA ALA A 57 -9.98 2.82 -14.96
C ALA A 57 -10.21 4.25 -14.44
N ARG A 58 -10.86 5.09 -15.24
CA ARG A 58 -11.19 6.47 -14.85
C ARG A 58 -12.15 6.53 -13.67
N GLN A 59 -13.17 5.67 -13.65
CA GLN A 59 -14.16 5.62 -12.57
C GLN A 59 -13.52 5.15 -11.25
N LEU A 60 -12.57 4.20 -11.32
CA LEU A 60 -11.82 3.78 -10.14
C LEU A 60 -10.98 4.93 -9.58
N ILE A 61 -10.26 5.67 -10.42
CA ILE A 61 -9.43 6.82 -9.98
C ILE A 61 -10.30 7.87 -9.29
N GLU A 62 -11.44 8.22 -9.88
CA GLU A 62 -12.38 9.18 -9.29
C GLU A 62 -12.94 8.71 -7.94
N ALA A 63 -13.20 7.42 -7.79
CA ALA A 63 -13.59 6.84 -6.51
C ALA A 63 -12.46 6.92 -5.48
N MET A 64 -11.21 6.65 -5.86
CA MET A 64 -10.04 6.78 -4.98
C MET A 64 -9.82 8.24 -4.52
N GLU A 65 -9.93 9.21 -5.44
CA GLU A 65 -9.80 10.64 -5.11
C GLU A 65 -10.88 11.11 -4.14
N ARG A 66 -12.13 10.65 -4.33
CA ARG A 66 -13.22 10.96 -3.40
C ARG A 66 -12.92 10.40 -2.00
N THR A 67 -12.51 9.14 -1.92
CA THR A 67 -12.14 8.49 -0.64
C THR A 67 -10.98 9.22 0.04
N LEU A 68 -9.97 9.67 -0.71
CA LEU A 68 -8.86 10.45 -0.16
C LEU A 68 -9.34 11.75 0.49
N LYS A 69 -10.25 12.49 -0.16
CA LYS A 69 -10.82 13.72 0.41
C LYS A 69 -11.59 13.44 1.71
N GLU A 70 -12.34 12.33 1.76
CA GLU A 70 -13.07 11.93 2.97
C GLU A 70 -12.15 11.59 4.14
N MET A 71 -10.96 11.03 3.89
CA MET A 71 -9.96 10.73 4.92
C MET A 71 -9.34 11.99 5.53
N GLN A 72 -9.16 13.05 4.73
CA GLN A 72 -8.53 14.31 5.16
C GLN A 72 -9.48 15.22 5.96
N LEU A 73 -10.78 14.96 5.89
CA LEU A 73 -11.81 15.71 6.61
C LEU A 73 -12.11 15.13 8.01
N LYS A 74 -11.51 13.99 8.36
CA LYS A 74 -11.61 13.33 9.67
C LYS A 74 -10.38 13.65 10.51
#